data_AF-A0A1G2BLE4-F1
#
_entry.id   AF-A0A1G2BLE4-F1
#
_cell.length_a   1.000
_cell.length_b   1.000
_cell.length_c   1.000
_cell.angle_alpha   90.00
_cell.angle_beta   90.00
_cell.angle_gamma   90.00
#
_symmetry.space_group_name_H-M   'P 1'
#
loop_
_entity.id
_entity.type
_entity.pdbx_description
1 polymer ?
#
loop_
_entity_poly.entity_id
_entity_poly.type
_entity_poly.pdbx_seq_one_letter_code
_entity_poly.pdbx_strand_id
1 'polypeptide(L)'
;MNKLPRICIIVFGYAAVLYPLWVRFNSLTWAPGSFLQNIFPMFGLAAFSILWLHSLSGVFEPWLRKHINFDRFVEQTAAVVLICIVAHPLLALISFDFNIGNLFAAYGVKYILIGVIGWILLITYDVGKILKRYDFFKKNWEMILTISTIGFLMIFFHALAIGSDLTSGPLRIVWIFYGVTAALATIYRYGIKMFIKNKTENHS
;
A
#
# COMPACT_ATOMS: atom_id res chain seq x y z
N MET A 1 11.12 -19.71 23.34
CA MET A 1 10.17 -19.50 22.22
C MET A 1 10.70 -20.17 20.97
N ASN A 2 9.86 -20.94 20.27
CA ASN A 2 10.19 -21.51 18.97
C ASN A 2 10.52 -20.36 17.98
N LYS A 3 11.70 -20.41 17.34
CA LYS A 3 12.15 -19.37 16.40
C LYS A 3 11.48 -19.50 15.03
N LEU A 4 10.91 -20.66 14.72
CA LEU A 4 10.33 -20.97 13.41
C LEU A 4 9.22 -19.97 12.99
N PRO A 5 8.21 -19.65 13.82
CA PRO A 5 7.16 -18.70 13.41
C PRO A 5 7.71 -17.32 13.05
N ARG A 6 8.70 -16.84 13.81
CA ARG A 6 9.35 -15.55 13.55
C ARG A 6 10.08 -15.56 12.21
N ILE A 7 10.80 -16.63 11.88
CA ILE A 7 11.51 -16.76 10.60
C ILE A 7 10.49 -16.80 9.45
N CYS A 8 9.41 -17.59 9.58
CA CYS A 8 8.37 -17.66 8.57
C CYS A 8 7.71 -16.29 8.31
N ILE A 9 7.41 -15.51 9.36
CA ILE A 9 6.85 -14.16 9.23
C ILE A 9 7.80 -13.23 8.46
N ILE A 10 9.09 -13.26 8.79
CA ILE A 10 10.10 -12.42 8.15
C ILE A 10 10.26 -12.80 6.67
N VAL A 11 10.41 -14.10 6.38
CA VAL A 11 10.56 -14.61 5.01
C VAL A 11 9.32 -14.26 4.18
N PHE A 12 8.12 -14.43 4.73
CA PHE A 12 6.88 -14.06 4.07
C PHE A 12 6.82 -12.55 3.77
N GLY A 13 7.17 -11.70 4.75
CA GLY A 13 7.19 -10.25 4.56
C GLY A 13 8.15 -9.81 3.45
N TYR A 14 9.35 -10.39 3.39
CA TYR A 14 10.29 -10.12 2.30
C TYR A 14 9.78 -10.66 0.96
N ALA A 15 9.29 -11.91 0.92
CA ALA A 15 8.79 -12.53 -0.30
C ALA A 15 7.62 -11.73 -0.90
N ALA A 16 6.72 -11.21 -0.06
CA ALA A 16 5.60 -10.38 -0.48
C ALA A 16 6.03 -9.10 -1.22
N VAL A 17 7.19 -8.54 -0.90
CA VAL A 17 7.67 -7.33 -1.58
C VAL A 17 8.62 -7.69 -2.73
N LEU A 18 9.57 -8.59 -2.49
CA LEU A 18 10.63 -8.91 -3.44
C LEU A 18 10.13 -9.71 -4.64
N TYR A 19 9.17 -10.63 -4.46
CA TYR A 19 8.66 -11.42 -5.57
C TYR A 19 7.99 -10.56 -6.66
N PRO A 20 7.00 -9.69 -6.37
CA PRO A 20 6.40 -8.89 -7.43
C PRO A 20 7.41 -7.92 -8.08
N LEU A 21 8.34 -7.36 -7.30
CA LEU A 21 9.42 -6.53 -7.85
C LEU A 21 10.34 -7.30 -8.79
N TRP A 22 10.72 -8.53 -8.43
CA TRP A 22 11.53 -9.40 -9.25
C TRP A 22 10.79 -9.81 -10.53
N VAL A 23 9.51 -10.17 -10.46
CA VAL A 23 8.72 -10.50 -11.66
C VAL A 23 8.67 -9.31 -12.63
N ARG A 24 8.40 -8.10 -12.12
CA ARG A 24 8.42 -6.88 -12.95
C ARG A 24 9.82 -6.63 -13.51
N PHE A 25 10.86 -6.72 -12.70
CA PHE A 25 12.22 -6.45 -13.16
C PHE A 25 12.64 -7.35 -14.34
N ASN A 26 12.25 -8.62 -14.32
CA ASN A 26 12.54 -9.57 -15.40
C ASN A 26 11.60 -9.44 -16.62
N SER A 27 10.44 -8.78 -16.49
CA SER A 27 9.54 -8.52 -17.63
C SER A 27 9.93 -7.26 -18.42
N LEU A 28 10.83 -6.42 -17.88
CA LEU A 28 11.22 -5.15 -18.48
C LEU A 28 12.26 -5.33 -19.59
N THR A 29 12.06 -4.57 -20.66
CA THR A 29 13.11 -4.35 -21.68
C THR A 29 13.91 -3.11 -21.31
N TRP A 30 15.24 -3.25 -21.24
CA TRP A 30 16.16 -2.17 -20.88
C TRP A 30 16.74 -1.53 -22.15
N ALA A 31 16.18 -0.40 -22.56
CA ALA A 31 16.66 0.38 -23.70
C ALA A 31 17.33 1.68 -23.20
N PRO A 32 18.23 2.29 -23.99
CA PRO A 32 18.77 3.61 -23.67
C PRO A 32 17.64 4.62 -23.42
N GLY A 33 17.67 5.30 -22.27
CA GLY A 33 16.64 6.27 -21.87
C GLY A 33 15.40 5.69 -21.18
N SER A 34 15.21 4.36 -21.15
CA SER A 34 14.01 3.74 -20.53
C SER A 34 14.08 3.63 -19.00
N PHE A 35 15.20 4.02 -18.37
CA PHE A 35 15.46 3.76 -16.96
C PHE A 35 14.36 4.31 -16.04
N LEU A 36 14.00 5.59 -16.17
CA LEU A 36 12.98 6.19 -15.31
C LEU A 36 11.60 5.58 -15.54
N GLN A 37 11.22 5.34 -16.80
CA GLN A 37 9.96 4.70 -17.19
C GLN A 37 9.82 3.28 -16.64
N ASN A 38 10.94 2.56 -16.54
CA ASN A 38 11.01 1.21 -16.01
C ASN A 38 11.00 1.16 -14.48
N ILE A 39 11.63 2.14 -13.82
CA ILE A 39 11.83 2.17 -12.37
C ILE A 39 10.65 2.80 -11.63
N PHE A 40 10.01 3.85 -12.14
CA PHE A 40 8.92 4.51 -11.41
C PHE A 40 7.77 3.56 -11.01
N PRO A 41 7.33 2.59 -11.84
CA PRO A 41 6.28 1.64 -11.45
C PRO A 41 6.71 0.69 -10.34
N MET A 42 8.02 0.40 -10.22
CA MET A 42 8.54 -0.47 -9.16
C MET A 42 8.34 0.16 -7.78
N PHE A 43 8.47 1.49 -7.66
CA PHE A 43 8.17 2.19 -6.41
C PHE A 43 6.67 2.09 -6.04
N GLY A 44 5.77 2.21 -7.02
CA GLY A 44 4.34 2.00 -6.80
C GLY A 44 4.03 0.58 -6.33
N LEU A 45 4.65 -0.42 -6.96
CA LEU A 45 4.49 -1.83 -6.62
C LEU A 45 5.04 -2.17 -5.22
N ALA A 46 6.19 -1.60 -4.84
CA ALA A 46 6.76 -1.74 -3.51
C ALA A 46 5.86 -1.10 -2.44
N ALA A 47 5.43 0.15 -2.65
CA ALA A 47 4.51 0.86 -1.74
C ALA A 47 3.23 0.04 -1.52
N PHE A 48 2.61 -0.42 -2.60
CA PHE A 48 1.38 -1.20 -2.52
C PHE A 48 1.58 -2.51 -1.76
N SER A 49 2.65 -3.26 -2.06
CA SER A 49 2.93 -4.54 -1.40
C SER A 49 3.15 -4.38 0.11
N ILE A 50 3.79 -3.28 0.53
CA ILE A 50 3.98 -2.96 1.95
C ILE A 50 2.67 -2.51 2.61
N LEU A 51 1.87 -1.68 1.94
CA LEU A 51 0.55 -1.29 2.43
C LEU A 51 -0.40 -2.49 2.57
N TRP A 52 -0.32 -3.44 1.64
CA TRP A 52 -1.02 -4.72 1.74
C TRP A 52 -0.58 -5.51 2.97
N LEU A 53 0.73 -5.60 3.25
CA LEU A 53 1.25 -6.20 4.47
C LEU A 53 0.73 -5.46 5.72
N HIS A 54 0.67 -4.13 5.72
CA HIS A 54 0.09 -3.37 6.84
C HIS A 54 -1.37 -3.73 7.08
N SER A 55 -2.17 -3.79 6.02
CA SER A 55 -3.58 -4.16 6.08
C SER A 55 -3.78 -5.54 6.71
N LEU A 56 -3.06 -6.56 6.24
CA LEU A 56 -3.11 -7.91 6.83
C LEU A 56 -2.58 -7.95 8.25
N SER A 57 -1.45 -7.30 8.50
CA SER A 57 -0.80 -7.31 9.81
C SER A 57 -1.68 -6.68 10.89
N GLY A 58 -2.52 -5.70 10.54
CA GLY A 58 -3.48 -5.09 11.46
C GLY A 58 -4.57 -6.06 11.92
N VAL A 59 -4.95 -7.04 11.09
CA VAL A 59 -5.89 -8.10 11.48
C VAL A 59 -5.25 -9.07 12.47
N PHE A 60 -3.97 -9.41 12.24
CA PHE A 60 -3.23 -10.38 13.04
C PHE A 60 -2.36 -9.74 14.15
N GLU A 61 -2.56 -8.45 14.45
CA GLU A 61 -1.70 -7.68 15.33
C GLU A 61 -1.42 -8.36 16.69
N PRO A 62 -2.44 -8.85 17.45
CA PRO A 62 -2.19 -9.47 18.76
C PRO A 62 -1.32 -10.74 18.68
N TRP A 63 -1.40 -11.47 17.57
CA TRP A 63 -0.58 -12.65 17.33
C TRP A 63 0.84 -12.27 16.87
N LEU A 64 0.96 -11.32 15.94
CA LEU A 64 2.25 -10.85 15.43
C LEU A 64 3.11 -10.22 16.52
N ARG A 65 2.51 -9.45 17.44
CA ARG A 65 3.22 -8.85 18.59
C ARG A 65 3.92 -9.87 19.48
N LYS A 66 3.48 -11.13 19.50
CA LYS A 66 4.14 -12.22 20.25
C LYS A 66 5.42 -12.70 19.58
N HIS A 67 5.64 -12.38 18.30
CA HIS A 67 6.71 -12.96 17.49
C HIS A 67 7.68 -11.92 16.91
N ILE A 68 7.22 -10.68 16.70
CA ILE A 68 8.01 -9.58 16.13
C ILE A 68 7.75 -8.28 16.89
N ASN A 69 8.70 -7.34 16.78
CA ASN A 69 8.46 -5.96 17.19
C ASN A 69 7.55 -5.28 16.15
N PHE A 70 6.24 -5.39 16.37
CA PHE A 70 5.22 -4.91 15.44
C PHE A 70 5.29 -3.40 15.21
N ASP A 71 5.49 -2.60 16.27
CA ASP A 71 5.54 -1.15 16.17
C ASP A 71 6.73 -0.69 15.33
N ARG A 72 7.91 -1.30 15.56
CA ARG A 72 9.11 -1.03 14.74
C ARG A 72 8.92 -1.47 13.29
N PHE A 73 8.27 -2.62 13.05
CA PHE A 73 7.93 -3.06 11.71
C PHE A 73 7.08 -2.01 11.00
N VAL A 74 5.95 -1.60 11.59
CA VAL A 74 5.04 -0.61 11.01
C VAL A 74 5.73 0.73 10.81
N GLU A 75 6.51 1.19 11.79
CA GLU A 75 7.21 2.47 11.71
C GLU A 75 8.24 2.51 10.57
N GLN A 76 9.11 1.51 10.49
CA GLN A 76 10.15 1.44 9.45
C GLN A 76 9.55 1.28 8.07
N THR A 77 8.56 0.41 7.93
CA THR A 77 7.94 0.14 6.63
C THR A 77 6.98 1.25 6.19
N ALA A 78 6.35 1.99 7.11
CA ALA A 78 5.61 3.22 6.79
C ALA A 78 6.54 4.30 6.22
N ALA A 79 7.74 4.47 6.77
CA ALA A 79 8.73 5.39 6.20
C ALA A 79 9.14 4.98 4.77
N VAL A 80 9.31 3.68 4.52
CA VAL A 80 9.57 3.16 3.17
C VAL A 80 8.39 3.43 2.24
N VAL A 81 7.15 3.19 2.69
CA VAL A 81 5.94 3.52 1.91
C VAL A 81 5.92 5.00 1.55
N LEU A 82 6.17 5.90 2.50
CA LEU A 82 6.20 7.35 2.26
C LEU A 82 7.22 7.72 1.17
N ILE A 83 8.44 7.18 1.26
CA ILE A 83 9.47 7.37 0.23
C ILE A 83 8.96 6.87 -1.13
N CYS A 84 8.38 5.67 -1.17
CA CYS A 84 7.90 5.08 -2.41
C CYS A 84 6.72 5.83 -3.04
N ILE A 85 5.73 6.27 -2.25
CA ILE A 85 4.58 7.00 -2.77
C ILE A 85 4.94 8.43 -3.20
N VAL A 86 6.01 9.03 -2.66
CA VAL A 86 6.52 10.32 -3.14
C VAL A 86 7.39 10.14 -4.38
N ALA A 87 8.30 9.15 -4.36
CA ALA A 87 9.19 8.87 -5.47
C ALA A 87 8.43 8.43 -6.73
N HIS A 88 7.38 7.62 -6.60
CA HIS A 88 6.60 7.11 -7.72
C HIS A 88 6.09 8.20 -8.68
N PRO A 89 5.24 9.17 -8.25
CA PRO A 89 4.76 10.23 -9.13
C PRO A 89 5.86 11.22 -9.52
N LEU A 90 6.86 11.45 -8.66
CA LEU A 90 7.98 12.33 -8.99
C LEU A 90 8.82 11.76 -10.14
N LEU A 91 9.19 10.49 -10.07
CA LEU A 91 9.92 9.79 -11.13
C LEU A 91 9.09 9.70 -12.41
N ALA A 92 7.76 9.52 -12.30
CA ALA A 92 6.86 9.63 -13.44
C ALA A 92 6.93 11.02 -14.07
N LEU A 93 6.82 12.10 -13.29
CA LEU A 93 6.93 13.47 -13.81
C LEU A 93 8.28 13.72 -14.49
N ILE A 94 9.40 13.30 -13.88
CA ILE A 94 10.73 13.44 -14.49
C ILE A 94 10.81 12.66 -15.81
N SER A 95 10.24 11.46 -15.88
CA SER A 95 10.24 10.64 -17.11
C SER A 95 9.45 11.24 -18.28
N PHE A 96 8.64 12.27 -18.02
CA PHE A 96 7.88 13.04 -19.01
C PHE A 96 8.33 14.51 -19.05
N ASP A 97 9.53 14.84 -18.56
CA ASP A 97 10.08 16.21 -18.55
C ASP A 97 9.15 17.24 -17.86
N PHE A 98 8.45 16.80 -16.81
CA PHE A 98 7.40 17.55 -16.11
C PHE A 98 6.23 18.00 -17.00
N ASN A 99 6.08 17.42 -18.21
CA ASN A 99 4.95 17.65 -19.07
C ASN A 99 3.75 16.80 -18.62
N ILE A 100 2.91 17.41 -17.80
CA ILE A 100 1.68 16.79 -17.27
C ILE A 100 0.74 16.39 -18.42
N GLY A 101 0.67 17.15 -19.51
CA GLY A 101 -0.17 16.82 -20.66
C GLY A 101 0.19 15.47 -21.29
N ASN A 102 1.49 15.21 -21.48
CA ASN A 102 1.98 13.94 -22.02
C ASN A 102 1.72 12.78 -21.06
N LEU A 103 1.89 12.98 -19.76
CA LEU A 103 1.58 11.97 -18.75
C LEU A 103 0.09 11.57 -18.79
N PHE A 104 -0.81 12.57 -18.87
CA PHE A 104 -2.25 12.35 -18.97
C PHE A 104 -2.68 11.71 -20.28
N ALA A 105 -2.02 12.05 -21.39
CA ALA A 105 -2.24 11.40 -22.67
C ALA A 105 -1.81 9.91 -22.65
N ALA A 106 -0.68 9.60 -22.00
CA ALA A 106 -0.14 8.25 -21.94
C ALA A 106 -0.97 7.28 -21.08
N TYR A 107 -1.47 7.74 -19.93
CA TYR A 107 -2.12 6.85 -18.95
C TYR A 107 -3.60 7.11 -18.73
N GLY A 108 -4.17 8.14 -19.37
CA GLY A 108 -5.58 8.48 -19.28
C GLY A 108 -5.94 9.28 -18.02
N VAL A 109 -6.62 10.40 -18.24
CA VAL A 109 -7.00 11.39 -17.21
C VAL A 109 -7.65 10.74 -15.98
N LYS A 110 -8.66 9.91 -16.19
CA LYS A 110 -9.46 9.32 -15.10
C LYS A 110 -8.62 8.43 -14.17
N TYR A 111 -7.66 7.69 -14.71
CA TYR A 111 -6.86 6.77 -13.91
C TYR A 111 -5.78 7.50 -13.12
N ILE A 112 -5.19 8.55 -13.69
CA ILE A 112 -4.28 9.43 -12.96
C ILE A 112 -5.02 10.14 -11.82
N LEU A 113 -6.24 10.66 -12.06
CA LEU A 113 -7.03 11.31 -11.01
C LEU A 113 -7.32 10.38 -9.83
N ILE A 114 -7.67 9.11 -10.08
CA ILE A 114 -7.82 8.11 -9.01
C ILE A 114 -6.51 7.95 -8.24
N GLY A 115 -5.37 7.93 -8.93
CA GLY A 115 -4.04 7.88 -8.31
C GLY A 115 -3.73 9.10 -7.44
N VAL A 116 -4.01 10.30 -7.94
CA VAL A 116 -3.79 11.57 -7.21
C VAL A 116 -4.67 11.64 -5.97
N ILE A 117 -5.96 11.31 -6.08
CA ILE A 117 -6.87 11.30 -4.93
C ILE A 117 -6.41 10.23 -3.93
N GLY A 118 -6.12 9.01 -4.39
CA GLY A 118 -5.62 7.93 -3.53
C GLY A 118 -4.33 8.31 -2.80
N TRP A 119 -3.41 9.00 -3.47
CA TRP A 119 -2.17 9.52 -2.91
C TRP A 119 -2.40 10.57 -1.82
N ILE A 120 -3.30 11.54 -2.06
CA ILE A 120 -3.68 12.54 -1.06
C ILE A 120 -4.24 11.86 0.19
N LEU A 121 -5.14 10.88 0.02
CA LEU A 121 -5.74 10.14 1.13
C LEU A 121 -4.69 9.32 1.89
N LEU A 122 -3.73 8.69 1.20
CA LEU A 122 -2.64 7.95 1.85
C LEU A 122 -1.76 8.86 2.71
N ILE A 123 -1.37 10.03 2.20
CA ILE A 123 -0.53 11.00 2.92
C ILE A 123 -1.16 11.51 4.22
N THR A 124 -2.49 11.50 4.33
CA THR A 124 -3.16 11.87 5.57
C THR A 124 -2.71 11.03 6.76
N TYR A 125 -2.28 9.78 6.54
CA TYR A 125 -1.73 8.93 7.60
C TYR A 125 -0.43 9.51 8.17
N ASP A 126 0.55 9.81 7.31
CA ASP A 126 1.86 10.32 7.72
C ASP A 126 1.75 11.73 8.32
N VAL A 127 0.96 12.61 7.67
CA VAL A 127 0.65 13.95 8.21
C VAL A 127 -0.05 13.82 9.57
N GLY A 128 -1.07 12.96 9.65
CA GLY A 128 -1.80 12.70 10.88
C GLY A 128 -0.91 12.14 12.00
N LYS A 129 0.06 11.28 11.66
CA LYS A 129 1.04 10.73 12.61
C LYS A 129 1.93 11.83 13.19
N ILE A 130 2.44 12.75 12.37
CA ILE A 130 3.25 13.90 12.81
C ILE A 130 2.42 14.84 13.71
N LEU A 131 1.17 15.07 13.33
CA LEU A 131 0.24 15.96 14.03
C LEU A 131 -0.50 15.28 15.20
N LYS A 132 -0.23 14.00 15.47
CA LYS A 132 -0.89 13.23 16.54
C LYS A 132 -0.67 13.79 17.95
N ARG A 133 0.32 14.68 18.11
CA ARG A 133 0.54 15.45 19.35
C ARG A 133 -0.60 16.42 19.67
N TYR A 134 -1.41 16.80 18.69
CA TYR A 134 -2.55 17.70 18.88
C TYR A 134 -3.84 16.89 19.11
N ASP A 135 -4.67 17.34 20.06
CA ASP A 135 -5.87 16.60 20.50
C ASP A 135 -6.85 16.30 19.36
N PHE A 136 -6.97 17.20 18.39
CA PHE A 136 -7.82 16.98 17.20
C PHE A 136 -7.42 15.70 16.44
N PHE A 137 -6.14 15.50 16.15
CA PHE A 137 -5.67 14.34 15.40
C PHE A 137 -5.68 13.07 16.24
N LYS A 138 -5.42 13.19 17.54
CA LYS A 138 -5.54 12.08 18.49
C LYS A 138 -6.98 11.58 18.59
N LYS A 139 -7.96 12.49 18.73
CA LYS A 139 -9.39 12.17 18.82
C LYS A 139 -9.94 11.55 17.53
N ASN A 140 -9.47 12.01 16.38
CA ASN A 140 -9.93 11.57 15.06
C ASN A 140 -9.03 10.49 14.42
N TRP A 141 -8.19 9.80 15.19
CA TRP A 141 -7.21 8.84 14.66
C TRP A 141 -7.85 7.71 13.84
N GLU A 142 -8.99 7.16 14.30
CA GLU A 142 -9.71 6.13 13.55
C GLU A 142 -10.24 6.64 12.21
N MET A 143 -10.65 7.91 12.12
CA MET A 143 -11.06 8.52 10.87
C MET A 143 -9.89 8.64 9.90
N ILE A 144 -8.70 9.04 10.38
CA ILE A 144 -7.47 9.11 9.57
C ILE A 144 -7.11 7.72 9.03
N LEU A 145 -7.21 6.68 9.86
CA LEU A 145 -6.97 5.30 9.43
C LEU A 145 -7.97 4.86 8.35
N THR A 146 -9.25 5.20 8.49
CA THR A 146 -10.28 4.92 7.48
C THR A 146 -10.01 5.65 6.17
N ILE A 147 -9.68 6.95 6.23
CA ILE A 147 -9.31 7.76 5.06
C ILE A 147 -8.12 7.15 4.32
N SER A 148 -7.06 6.79 5.05
CA SER A 148 -5.88 6.14 4.49
C SER A 148 -6.22 4.77 3.87
N THR A 149 -7.11 4.00 4.50
CA THR A 149 -7.59 2.71 3.94
C THR A 149 -8.35 2.91 2.64
N ILE A 150 -9.20 3.93 2.53
CA ILE A 150 -9.86 4.30 1.26
C ILE A 150 -8.81 4.66 0.21
N GLY A 151 -7.80 5.44 0.58
CA GLY A 151 -6.66 5.75 -0.29
C GLY A 151 -5.96 4.51 -0.82
N PHE A 152 -5.66 3.54 0.05
CA PHE A 152 -5.08 2.25 -0.32
C PHE A 152 -5.95 1.48 -1.33
N LEU A 153 -7.27 1.43 -1.12
CA LEU A 153 -8.19 0.79 -2.07
C LEU A 153 -8.25 1.54 -3.42
N MET A 154 -8.19 2.88 -3.41
CA MET A 154 -8.13 3.67 -4.65
C MET A 154 -6.84 3.39 -5.43
N ILE A 155 -5.70 3.28 -4.74
CA ILE A 155 -4.43 2.92 -5.38
C ILE A 155 -4.47 1.51 -5.97
N PHE A 156 -5.17 0.56 -5.34
CA PHE A 156 -5.40 -0.77 -5.94
C PHE A 156 -6.06 -0.66 -7.33
N PHE A 157 -7.14 0.13 -7.46
CA PHE A 157 -7.83 0.32 -8.72
C PHE A 157 -7.03 1.14 -9.73
N HIS A 158 -6.30 2.17 -9.28
CA HIS A 158 -5.37 2.94 -10.10
C HIS A 158 -4.32 2.03 -10.75
N ALA A 159 -3.67 1.19 -9.93
CA ALA A 159 -2.65 0.26 -10.41
C ALA A 159 -3.25 -0.78 -11.36
N LEU A 160 -4.43 -1.34 -11.07
CA LEU A 160 -5.10 -2.29 -11.96
C LEU A 160 -5.44 -1.68 -13.34
N ALA A 161 -5.77 -0.39 -13.37
CA ALA A 161 -6.15 0.30 -14.60
C ALA A 161 -4.97 0.66 -15.51
N ILE A 162 -3.81 0.96 -14.93
CA ILE A 162 -2.63 1.45 -15.67
C ILE A 162 -1.58 0.35 -15.86
N GLY A 163 -1.49 -0.61 -14.93
CA GLY A 163 -0.49 -1.67 -14.94
C GLY A 163 -0.90 -2.84 -15.84
N SER A 164 -0.46 -2.84 -17.09
CA SER A 164 -0.64 -3.96 -18.04
C SER A 164 -0.17 -5.32 -17.48
N ASP A 165 0.90 -5.31 -16.68
CA ASP A 165 1.45 -6.52 -16.08
C ASP A 165 0.61 -7.01 -14.89
N LEU A 166 -0.29 -6.17 -14.36
CA LEU A 166 -1.20 -6.57 -13.29
C LEU A 166 -2.47 -7.23 -13.86
N THR A 167 -2.74 -7.05 -15.16
CA THR A 167 -3.88 -7.64 -15.85
C THR A 167 -3.51 -8.92 -16.61
N SER A 168 -2.23 -9.24 -16.74
CA SER A 168 -1.72 -10.44 -17.44
C SER A 168 -0.46 -11.02 -16.78
N GLY A 169 -0.13 -12.28 -17.07
CA GLY A 169 1.10 -12.91 -16.56
C GLY A 169 1.12 -13.23 -15.04
N PRO A 170 2.30 -13.56 -14.48
CA PRO A 170 2.43 -14.03 -13.09
C PRO A 170 2.04 -12.97 -12.05
N LEU A 171 2.24 -11.68 -12.36
CA LEU A 171 1.87 -10.57 -11.47
C LEU A 171 0.36 -10.46 -11.27
N ARG A 172 -0.46 -10.85 -12.24
CA ARG A 172 -1.92 -10.90 -12.09
C ARG A 172 -2.34 -11.79 -10.92
N ILE A 173 -1.71 -12.95 -10.74
CA ILE A 173 -2.06 -13.89 -9.67
C ILE A 173 -1.75 -13.26 -8.30
N VAL A 174 -0.57 -12.65 -8.17
CA VAL A 174 -0.17 -11.91 -6.95
C VAL A 174 -1.16 -10.79 -6.68
N TRP A 175 -1.53 -10.04 -7.72
CA TRP A 175 -2.43 -8.90 -7.60
C TRP A 175 -3.84 -9.31 -7.17
N ILE A 176 -4.38 -10.40 -7.72
CA ILE A 176 -5.67 -10.98 -7.29
C ILE A 176 -5.57 -11.42 -5.84
N PHE A 177 -4.51 -12.14 -5.45
CA PHE A 177 -4.30 -12.55 -4.07
C PHE A 177 -4.25 -11.34 -3.12
N TYR A 178 -3.53 -10.27 -3.49
CA TYR A 178 -3.47 -9.05 -2.71
C TYR A 178 -4.83 -8.36 -2.60
N GLY A 179 -5.55 -8.23 -3.71
CA GLY A 179 -6.87 -7.60 -3.74
C GLY A 179 -7.89 -8.35 -2.87
N VAL A 180 -7.98 -9.68 -3.01
CA VAL A 180 -8.91 -10.51 -2.25
C VAL A 180 -8.60 -10.43 -0.75
N THR A 181 -7.35 -10.61 -0.37
CA THR A 181 -6.97 -10.61 1.05
C THR A 181 -7.03 -9.23 1.69
N ALA A 182 -6.74 -8.15 0.94
CA ALA A 182 -6.98 -6.77 1.36
C ALA A 182 -8.48 -6.48 1.58
N ALA A 183 -9.34 -6.95 0.68
CA ALA A 183 -10.78 -6.80 0.82
C ALA A 183 -11.29 -7.51 2.07
N LEU A 184 -10.87 -8.77 2.29
CA LEU A 184 -11.21 -9.52 3.50
C LEU A 184 -10.71 -8.84 4.78
N ALA A 185 -9.47 -8.34 4.78
CA ALA A 185 -8.91 -7.61 5.92
C ALA A 185 -9.71 -6.33 6.23
N THR A 186 -10.09 -5.59 5.19
CA THR A 186 -10.90 -4.37 5.31
C THR A 186 -12.30 -4.68 5.86
N ILE A 187 -12.98 -5.69 5.31
CA ILE A 187 -14.31 -6.13 5.76
C ILE A 187 -14.26 -6.60 7.21
N TYR A 188 -13.23 -7.37 7.59
CA TYR A 188 -13.07 -7.82 8.96
C TYR A 188 -12.87 -6.65 9.93
N ARG A 189 -11.97 -5.71 9.58
CA ARG A 189 -11.61 -4.58 10.43
C ARG A 189 -12.75 -3.58 10.62
N TYR A 190 -13.47 -3.24 9.56
CA TYR A 190 -14.47 -2.16 9.58
C TYR A 190 -15.91 -2.66 9.58
N GLY A 191 -16.17 -3.88 9.11
CA GLY A 191 -17.47 -4.54 9.27
C GLY A 191 -17.52 -5.26 10.61
N ILE A 192 -16.93 -6.44 10.67
CA ILE A 192 -17.15 -7.41 11.76
C ILE A 192 -16.71 -6.84 13.11
N LYS A 193 -15.50 -6.29 13.21
CA LYS A 193 -14.96 -5.81 14.49
C LYS A 193 -15.75 -4.62 15.06
N MET A 194 -16.23 -3.71 14.20
CA MET A 194 -17.08 -2.60 14.64
C MET A 194 -18.46 -3.08 15.10
N PHE A 195 -19.08 -4.03 14.37
CA PHE A 195 -20.36 -4.62 14.78
C PHE A 195 -20.27 -5.32 16.14
N ILE A 196 -19.21 -6.09 16.40
CA ILE A 196 -19.00 -6.77 17.68
C ILE A 196 -18.84 -5.75 18.82
N LYS A 197 -18.02 -4.71 18.62
CA LYS A 197 -17.78 -3.66 19.62
C LYS A 197 -19.08 -2.95 20.02
N ASN A 198 -19.88 -2.54 19.04
CA ASN A 198 -21.15 -1.85 19.30
C ASN A 198 -22.17 -2.75 20.03
N LYS A 199 -22.15 -4.07 19.76
CA LYS A 199 -23.03 -5.02 20.47
C LYS A 199 -22.64 -5.19 21.94
N THR A 200 -21.35 -5.18 22.26
CA THR A 200 -20.88 -5.25 23.65
C THR A 200 -21.16 -3.98 24.46
N GLU A 201 -21.11 -2.80 23.84
CA GLU A 201 -21.41 -1.52 24.52
C GLU A 201 -22.92 -1.31 24.77
N ASN A 202 -23.80 -1.92 23.96
CA ASN A 202 -25.26 -1.87 24.15
C ASN A 202 -25.79 -2.86 25.21
N HIS A 203 -24.93 -3.71 25.77
CA HIS A 203 -25.29 -4.73 26.77
C HIS A 203 -24.54 -4.55 28.11
N SER A 204 -23.83 -3.43 28.29
CA SER A 204 -23.17 -3.01 29.54
C SER A 204 -23.87 -1.81 30.14
#